data_AF-A0A8S1J146-F1
#
_entry.id   AF-A0A8S1J146-F1
#
_cell.length_a   1.000
_cell.length_b   1.000
_cell.length_c   1.000
_cell.angle_alpha   90.00
_cell.angle_beta   90.00
_cell.angle_gamma   90.00
#
_symmetry.space_group_name_H-M   'P 1'
#
loop_
_entity.id
_entity.type
_entity.pdbx_description
1 polymer ?
#
loop_
_entity_poly.entity_id
_entity_poly.type
_entity_poly.pdbx_seq_one_letter_code
_entity_poly.pdbx_strand_id
1 'polypeptide(L)'
;MEPEPGRADFSLEGRLCWDDVAARIRENTYESLRRLGRSAERAKMYKAGKQELLEEFVSIVDAIKINKLGFSYTFTDGGKKIAADAQPSDSQVIAFAENDFPYSLEDGIEHHVLWSTDSMSDQQILEAIAQHRDGWEAIWFRNPDGLSSVPGVWHVHVISRRLSKPL
;
A
#
# COMPACT_ATOMS: atom_id res chain seq x y z
N MET A 1 25.31 -5.35 -3.39
CA MET A 1 23.87 -5.04 -3.25
C MET A 1 23.71 -4.60 -1.80
N GLU A 2 23.74 -3.29 -1.57
CA GLU A 2 23.66 -2.76 -0.20
C GLU A 2 22.24 -2.97 0.34
N PRO A 3 22.07 -3.29 1.64
CA PRO A 3 20.75 -3.36 2.24
C PRO A 3 20.12 -1.96 2.21
N GLU A 4 18.90 -1.87 1.67
CA GLU A 4 18.10 -0.63 1.71
C GLU A 4 18.03 -0.11 3.16
N PRO A 5 18.50 1.12 3.44
CA PRO A 5 18.49 1.66 4.79
C PRO A 5 17.05 1.92 5.23
N GLY A 6 16.60 1.23 6.30
CA GLY A 6 15.36 1.59 7.01
C GLY A 6 14.34 0.46 7.22
N ARG A 7 14.49 -0.70 6.59
CA ARG A 7 13.69 -1.89 6.96
C ARG A 7 14.61 -2.92 7.61
N ALA A 8 14.73 -2.85 8.93
CA ALA A 8 15.07 -4.05 9.67
C ALA A 8 13.98 -5.08 9.33
N ASP A 9 14.38 -6.20 8.75
CA ASP A 9 13.52 -7.35 8.49
C ASP A 9 13.19 -7.95 9.86
N PHE A 10 12.29 -7.28 10.60
CA PHE A 10 11.73 -7.86 11.81
C PHE A 10 10.87 -9.01 11.33
N SER A 11 11.46 -10.19 11.34
CA SER A 11 10.73 -11.44 11.42
C SER A 11 9.91 -11.39 12.70
N LEU A 12 8.71 -10.81 12.61
CA LEU A 12 7.68 -11.05 13.60
C LEU A 12 7.29 -12.51 13.40
N GLU A 13 7.74 -13.35 14.32
CA GLU A 13 7.26 -14.71 14.42
C GLU A 13 5.76 -14.65 14.76
N GLY A 14 4.92 -14.72 13.73
CA GLY A 14 3.47 -14.76 13.88
C GLY A 14 2.72 -13.79 12.98
N ARG A 15 1.42 -14.07 12.84
CA ARG A 15 0.45 -13.17 12.22
C ARG A 15 -0.02 -12.18 13.28
N LEU A 16 -0.13 -10.89 12.93
CA LEU A 16 -0.62 -9.85 13.83
C LEU A 16 -2.15 -9.91 13.92
N CYS A 17 -2.68 -9.95 15.15
CA CYS A 17 -4.12 -9.86 15.40
C CYS A 17 -4.62 -8.41 15.26
N TRP A 18 -5.95 -8.24 15.19
CA TRP A 18 -6.57 -6.94 14.96
C TRP A 18 -6.19 -5.90 16.00
N ASP A 19 -6.29 -6.23 17.28
CA ASP A 19 -6.05 -5.29 18.38
C ASP A 19 -4.61 -4.79 18.37
N ASP A 20 -3.70 -5.70 18.06
CA ASP A 20 -2.27 -5.46 17.91
C ASP A 20 -1.96 -4.50 16.76
N VAL A 21 -2.59 -4.71 15.59
CA VAL A 21 -2.40 -3.84 14.42
C VAL A 21 -3.02 -2.47 14.69
N ALA A 22 -4.24 -2.45 15.22
CA ALA A 22 -4.97 -1.23 15.50
C ALA A 22 -4.25 -0.39 16.57
N ALA A 23 -3.69 -1.01 17.62
CA ALA A 23 -2.89 -0.31 18.62
C ALA A 23 -1.66 0.37 18.01
N ARG A 24 -0.90 -0.35 17.17
CA ARG A 24 0.28 0.22 16.49
C ARG A 24 -0.09 1.38 15.56
N ILE A 25 -1.19 1.24 14.81
CA ILE A 25 -1.64 2.30 13.91
C ILE A 25 -2.13 3.53 14.70
N ARG A 26 -2.86 3.34 15.81
CA ARG A 26 -3.31 4.44 16.66
C ARG A 26 -2.16 5.17 17.35
N GLU A 27 -1.09 4.46 17.69
CA GLU A 27 0.13 5.09 18.22
C GLU A 27 0.78 6.00 17.16
N ASN A 28 0.71 5.61 15.89
CA ASN A 28 1.10 6.42 14.72
C ASN A 28 2.53 7.01 14.80
N THR A 29 3.47 6.21 15.30
CA THR A 29 4.89 6.56 15.39
C THR A 29 5.70 5.77 14.38
N TYR A 30 6.87 6.27 13.99
CA TYR A 30 7.80 5.49 13.15
C TYR A 30 8.11 4.11 13.77
N GLU A 31 8.32 4.06 15.08
CA GLU A 31 8.65 2.83 15.82
C GLU A 31 7.51 1.82 15.87
N SER A 32 6.26 2.27 15.98
CA SER A 32 5.09 1.37 15.96
C SER A 32 4.79 0.89 14.54
N LEU A 33 4.83 1.78 13.54
CA LEU A 33 4.52 1.46 12.16
C LEU A 33 5.59 0.60 11.49
N ARG A 34 6.87 0.75 11.81
CA ARG A 34 7.93 -0.13 11.29
C ARG A 34 7.79 -1.59 11.74
N ARG A 35 7.01 -1.83 12.80
CA ARG A 35 6.65 -3.18 13.29
C ARG A 35 5.45 -3.76 12.55
N LEU A 36 4.83 -3.05 11.61
CA LEU A 36 3.88 -3.66 10.67
C LEU A 36 4.69 -4.39 9.58
N GLY A 37 5.19 -5.56 9.95
CA GLY A 37 6.12 -6.36 9.16
C GLY A 37 5.46 -7.33 8.19
N ARG A 38 6.28 -7.90 7.32
CA ARG A 38 5.94 -9.07 6.48
C ARG A 38 6.69 -10.28 7.02
N SER A 39 6.20 -11.48 6.71
CA SER A 39 6.97 -12.70 6.95
C SER A 39 8.18 -12.72 6.00
N ALA A 40 9.23 -13.45 6.36
CA ALA A 40 10.41 -13.61 5.51
C ALA A 40 10.06 -14.15 4.11
N GLU A 41 9.05 -15.03 4.03
CA GLU A 41 8.53 -15.56 2.76
C GLU A 41 7.88 -14.46 1.92
N ARG A 42 7.02 -13.64 2.53
CA ARG A 42 6.38 -12.51 1.84
C ARG A 42 7.38 -11.41 1.48
N ALA A 43 8.44 -11.23 2.26
CA ALA A 43 9.53 -10.32 1.92
C ALA A 43 10.30 -10.81 0.68
N LYS A 44 10.48 -12.12 0.50
CA LYS A 44 11.03 -12.71 -0.72
C LYS A 44 10.08 -12.54 -1.91
N MET A 45 8.80 -12.83 -1.75
CA MET A 45 7.78 -12.62 -2.78
C MET A 45 7.70 -11.15 -3.21
N TYR A 46 7.80 -10.22 -2.26
CA TYR A 46 7.90 -8.79 -2.54
C TYR A 46 9.08 -8.44 -3.44
N LYS A 47 10.28 -8.97 -3.14
CA LYS A 47 11.46 -8.73 -3.98
C LYS A 47 11.29 -9.29 -5.39
N ALA A 48 10.73 -10.50 -5.51
CA ALA A 48 10.47 -11.13 -6.80
C ALA A 48 9.43 -10.36 -7.64
N GLY A 49 8.25 -10.07 -7.08
CA GLY A 49 7.21 -9.32 -7.79
C GLY A 49 7.64 -7.89 -8.12
N LYS A 50 8.47 -7.25 -7.27
CA LYS A 50 9.10 -5.96 -7.61
C LYS A 50 10.01 -6.09 -8.83
N GLN A 51 10.77 -7.18 -8.94
CA GLN A 51 11.64 -7.43 -10.08
C GLN A 51 10.84 -7.64 -11.37
N GLU A 52 9.77 -8.43 -11.32
CA GLU A 52 8.87 -8.65 -12.47
C GLU A 52 8.27 -7.32 -12.97
N LEU A 53 7.79 -6.46 -12.07
CA LEU A 53 7.32 -5.12 -12.46
C LEU A 53 8.45 -4.30 -13.10
N LEU A 54 9.69 -4.42 -12.63
CA LEU A 54 10.82 -3.70 -13.22
C LEU A 54 11.30 -4.28 -14.55
N GLU A 55 10.82 -5.45 -14.98
CA GLU A 55 11.06 -5.94 -16.35
C GLU A 55 10.20 -5.18 -17.36
N GLU A 56 8.95 -4.86 -17.00
CA GLU A 56 8.00 -4.18 -17.88
C GLU A 56 8.02 -2.64 -17.73
N PHE A 57 8.25 -2.14 -16.52
CA PHE A 57 8.15 -0.72 -16.18
C PHE A 57 9.51 -0.13 -15.82
N VAL A 58 9.70 1.16 -16.10
CA VAL A 58 10.91 1.91 -15.72
C VAL A 58 11.07 1.97 -14.19
N SER A 59 9.96 2.11 -13.46
CA SER A 59 9.95 2.11 -12.00
C SER A 59 8.64 1.53 -11.44
N ILE A 60 8.62 1.25 -10.13
CA ILE A 60 7.38 0.86 -9.43
C ILE A 60 6.38 2.01 -9.39
N VAL A 61 6.85 3.26 -9.38
CA VAL A 61 5.98 4.44 -9.47
C VAL A 61 5.25 4.44 -10.82
N ASP A 62 5.95 4.15 -11.91
CA ASP A 62 5.33 4.03 -13.24
C ASP A 62 4.30 2.91 -13.27
N ALA A 63 4.63 1.74 -12.71
CA ALA A 63 3.70 0.61 -12.63
C ALA A 63 2.41 0.99 -11.89
N ILE A 64 2.49 1.70 -10.77
CA ILE A 64 1.30 2.14 -10.02
C ILE A 64 0.50 3.19 -10.80
N LYS A 65 1.18 4.21 -11.35
CA LYS A 65 0.54 5.26 -12.14
C LYS A 65 -0.26 4.66 -13.30
N ILE A 66 0.33 3.72 -14.03
CA ILE A 66 -0.29 3.11 -15.20
C ILE A 66 -1.39 2.12 -14.78
N ASN A 67 -1.06 1.15 -13.92
CA ASN A 67 -1.96 0.03 -13.65
C ASN A 67 -3.09 0.35 -12.66
N LYS A 68 -2.87 1.27 -11.72
CA LYS A 68 -3.83 1.58 -10.65
C LYS A 68 -4.48 2.95 -10.84
N LEU A 69 -3.74 3.94 -11.35
CA LEU A 69 -4.24 5.31 -11.52
C LEU A 69 -4.59 5.69 -12.97
N GLY A 70 -4.42 4.77 -13.92
CA GLY A 70 -4.86 4.95 -15.31
C GLY A 70 -4.05 5.96 -16.13
N PHE A 71 -2.81 6.27 -15.74
CA PHE A 71 -1.95 7.14 -16.54
C PHE A 71 -1.65 6.49 -17.90
N SER A 72 -1.69 7.30 -18.95
CA SER A 72 -1.12 6.93 -20.24
C SER A 72 0.39 6.67 -20.11
N TYR A 73 0.95 5.92 -21.06
CA TYR A 73 2.37 5.58 -21.05
C TYR A 73 2.99 5.65 -22.44
N THR A 74 4.31 5.78 -22.47
CA THR A 74 5.14 5.57 -23.65
C THR A 74 6.17 4.48 -23.39
N PHE A 75 6.85 4.04 -24.44
CA PHE A 75 7.98 3.13 -24.31
C PHE A 75 9.28 3.93 -24.37
N THR A 76 10.21 3.57 -23.48
CA THR A 76 11.62 3.98 -23.58
C THR A 76 12.31 3.23 -24.72
N ASP A 77 13.49 3.70 -25.14
CA ASP A 77 14.32 3.01 -26.14
C ASP A 77 14.66 1.56 -25.73
N GLY A 78 14.66 1.28 -24.42
CA GLY A 78 14.86 -0.05 -23.85
C GLY A 78 13.60 -0.93 -23.79
N GLY A 79 12.48 -0.49 -24.37
CA GLY A 79 11.23 -1.26 -24.43
C GLY A 79 10.41 -1.28 -23.14
N LYS A 80 10.82 -0.54 -22.10
CA LYS A 80 10.07 -0.42 -20.84
C LYS A 80 9.04 0.69 -20.88
N LYS A 81 7.92 0.49 -20.19
CA LYS A 81 6.85 1.48 -20.03
C LYS A 81 7.25 2.56 -19.01
N ILE A 82 7.00 3.81 -19.38
CA ILE A 82 7.14 4.98 -18.51
C ILE A 82 5.81 5.74 -18.50
N ALA A 83 5.35 6.16 -17.31
CA ALA A 83 4.10 6.90 -17.19
C ALA A 83 4.26 8.31 -17.77
N ALA A 84 3.21 8.82 -18.42
CA ALA A 84 3.17 10.22 -18.83
C ALA A 84 3.20 11.15 -17.61
N ASP A 85 3.75 12.35 -17.77
CA ASP A 85 3.76 13.35 -16.70
C ASP A 85 2.34 13.88 -16.41
N ALA A 86 1.53 14.00 -17.46
CA ALA A 86 0.15 14.45 -17.35
C ALA A 86 -0.74 13.35 -16.74
N GLN A 87 -1.56 13.76 -15.76
CA GLN A 87 -2.59 12.91 -15.19
C GLN A 87 -3.68 12.61 -16.22
N PRO A 88 -4.37 11.47 -16.13
CA PRO A 88 -5.36 11.06 -17.12
C PRO A 88 -6.62 11.94 -17.14
N SER A 89 -6.87 12.77 -16.13
CA SER A 89 -7.98 13.72 -16.11
C SER A 89 -7.68 14.97 -15.28
N ASP A 90 -8.46 16.03 -15.48
CA ASP A 90 -8.45 17.23 -14.61
C ASP A 90 -9.06 16.97 -13.22
N SER A 91 -9.62 15.78 -12.99
CA SER A 91 -10.19 15.34 -11.73
C SER A 91 -9.27 14.35 -11.00
N GLN A 92 -9.34 14.38 -9.67
CA GLN A 92 -8.62 13.44 -8.82
C GLN A 92 -9.05 11.99 -9.14
N VAL A 93 -8.08 11.12 -9.39
CA VAL A 93 -8.31 9.68 -9.55
C VAL A 93 -8.01 8.98 -8.25
N ILE A 94 -8.97 8.19 -7.78
CA ILE A 94 -8.90 7.43 -6.52
C ILE A 94 -9.05 5.95 -6.86
N ALA A 95 -8.12 5.11 -6.38
CA ALA A 95 -8.18 3.67 -6.60
C ALA A 95 -8.00 2.91 -5.27
N PHE A 96 -9.02 2.16 -4.87
CA PHE A 96 -8.97 1.26 -3.72
C PHE A 96 -8.63 -0.16 -4.21
N ALA A 97 -7.48 -0.69 -3.83
CA ALA A 97 -7.00 -1.98 -4.30
C ALA A 97 -6.43 -2.82 -3.17
N GLU A 98 -6.46 -4.16 -3.32
CA GLU A 98 -5.69 -5.05 -2.45
C GLU A 98 -4.22 -4.66 -2.48
N ASN A 99 -3.55 -4.74 -1.32
CA ASN A 99 -2.11 -4.57 -1.29
C ASN A 99 -1.48 -5.82 -1.92
N ASP A 100 -0.79 -5.63 -3.05
CA ASP A 100 -0.11 -6.71 -3.78
C ASP A 100 0.92 -7.44 -2.87
N PHE A 101 1.36 -6.79 -1.77
CA PHE A 101 2.27 -7.36 -0.78
C PHE A 101 1.81 -7.07 0.66
N PRO A 102 0.77 -7.78 1.16
CA PRO A 102 0.15 -7.49 2.43
C PRO A 102 1.05 -7.88 3.62
N TYR A 103 0.82 -7.22 4.76
CA TYR A 103 1.49 -7.53 6.02
C TYR A 103 1.14 -8.94 6.52
N SER A 104 1.90 -9.44 7.50
CA SER A 104 1.59 -10.68 8.20
C SER A 104 0.43 -10.45 9.16
N LEU A 105 -0.79 -10.60 8.67
CA LEU A 105 -2.03 -10.39 9.44
C LEU A 105 -2.72 -11.74 9.68
N GLU A 106 -3.52 -11.82 10.75
CA GLU A 106 -4.38 -12.97 11.01
C GLU A 106 -5.46 -13.15 9.93
N ASP A 107 -6.04 -14.35 9.88
CA ASP A 107 -7.12 -14.65 8.95
C ASP A 107 -8.33 -13.75 9.24
N GLY A 108 -8.99 -13.28 8.18
CA GLY A 108 -10.11 -12.35 8.28
C GLY A 108 -9.73 -10.87 8.42
N ILE A 109 -8.43 -10.55 8.50
CA ILE A 109 -7.91 -9.19 8.39
C ILE A 109 -7.31 -8.98 6.99
N GLU A 110 -7.80 -7.95 6.31
CA GLU A 110 -7.36 -7.60 4.97
C GLU A 110 -6.52 -6.32 4.97
N HIS A 111 -5.63 -6.19 3.99
CA HIS A 111 -4.77 -5.03 3.80
C HIS A 111 -4.94 -4.51 2.38
N HIS A 112 -5.52 -3.32 2.28
CA HIS A 112 -5.73 -2.56 1.05
C HIS A 112 -4.83 -1.33 1.00
N VAL A 113 -4.70 -0.78 -0.19
CA VAL A 113 -4.10 0.53 -0.41
C VAL A 113 -5.10 1.39 -1.15
N LEU A 114 -5.30 2.59 -0.62
CA LEU A 114 -6.06 3.64 -1.29
C LEU A 114 -5.05 4.59 -1.96
N TRP A 115 -4.97 4.49 -3.28
CA TRP A 115 -4.12 5.31 -4.14
C TRP A 115 -4.88 6.57 -4.58
N SER A 116 -4.16 7.68 -4.70
CA SER A 116 -4.72 8.91 -5.27
C SER A 116 -3.67 9.68 -6.08
N THR A 117 -4.14 10.39 -7.09
CA THR A 117 -3.34 11.37 -7.83
C THR A 117 -2.95 12.59 -6.99
N ASP A 118 -3.82 12.94 -6.04
CA ASP A 118 -3.68 14.14 -5.19
C ASP A 118 -3.87 13.79 -3.72
N SER A 119 -3.41 14.66 -2.84
CA SER A 119 -3.64 14.48 -1.41
C SER A 119 -5.14 14.46 -1.08
N MET A 120 -5.55 13.55 -0.20
CA MET A 120 -6.91 13.51 0.32
C MET A 120 -6.93 13.97 1.77
N SER A 121 -8.01 14.65 2.16
CA SER A 121 -8.36 14.89 3.56
C SER A 121 -8.83 13.60 4.25
N ASP A 122 -8.77 13.58 5.59
CA ASP A 122 -9.27 12.47 6.41
C ASP A 122 -10.73 12.13 6.08
N GLN A 123 -11.57 13.15 5.85
CA GLN A 123 -12.97 12.95 5.48
C GLN A 123 -13.11 12.23 4.13
N GLN A 124 -12.35 12.64 3.11
CA GLN A 124 -12.36 11.97 1.81
C GLN A 124 -11.86 10.52 1.90
N ILE A 125 -10.86 10.26 2.76
CA ILE A 125 -10.37 8.90 3.01
C ILE A 125 -11.46 8.05 3.65
N LEU A 126 -12.13 8.56 4.69
CA LEU A 126 -13.20 7.85 5.38
C LEU A 126 -14.38 7.55 4.44
N GLU A 127 -14.77 8.49 3.60
CA GLU A 127 -15.81 8.30 2.58
C GLU A 127 -15.42 7.23 1.55
N ALA A 128 -14.19 7.28 1.05
CA ALA A 128 -13.69 6.29 0.09
C ALA A 128 -13.63 4.88 0.71
N ILE A 129 -13.20 4.77 1.97
CA ILE A 129 -13.20 3.48 2.69
C ILE A 129 -14.64 2.98 2.87
N ALA A 130 -15.57 3.84 3.33
CA ALA A 130 -16.96 3.47 3.55
C ALA A 130 -17.65 2.96 2.26
N GLN A 131 -17.34 3.57 1.11
CA GLN A 131 -17.84 3.10 -0.20
C GLN A 131 -17.38 1.69 -0.57
N HIS A 132 -16.20 1.26 -0.13
CA HIS A 132 -15.61 -0.04 -0.47
C HIS A 132 -15.73 -1.10 0.64
N ARG A 133 -16.02 -0.68 1.86
CA ARG A 133 -15.96 -1.50 3.08
C ARG A 133 -17.14 -1.24 4.02
N ASP A 134 -18.34 -1.09 3.46
CA ASP A 134 -19.57 -0.97 4.25
C ASP A 134 -19.78 -2.22 5.13
N GLY A 135 -20.07 -1.99 6.41
CA GLY A 135 -20.21 -3.04 7.43
C GLY A 135 -18.89 -3.67 7.92
N TRP A 136 -17.73 -3.10 7.58
CA TRP A 136 -16.43 -3.52 8.10
C TRP A 136 -15.91 -2.55 9.16
N GLU A 137 -15.08 -3.08 10.06
CA GLU A 137 -14.20 -2.25 10.88
C GLU A 137 -12.94 -1.96 10.06
N ALA A 138 -12.54 -0.70 9.96
CA ALA A 138 -11.37 -0.29 9.20
C ALA A 138 -10.54 0.75 9.97
N ILE A 139 -9.22 0.66 9.82
CA ILE A 139 -8.26 1.65 10.29
C ILE A 139 -7.25 1.92 9.17
N TRP A 140 -6.82 3.17 9.04
CA TRP A 140 -5.92 3.59 7.97
C TRP A 140 -4.74 4.39 8.50
N PHE A 141 -3.65 4.41 7.74
CA PHE A 141 -2.46 5.18 8.07
C PHE A 141 -1.63 5.48 6.83
N ARG A 142 -0.75 6.47 6.93
CA ARG A 142 0.30 6.74 5.95
C ARG A 142 1.62 6.25 6.50
N ASN A 143 2.43 5.60 5.66
CA ASN A 143 3.80 5.32 6.06
C ASN A 143 4.55 6.65 6.25
N PRO A 144 5.28 6.84 7.36
CA PRO A 144 6.13 7.99 7.54
C PRO A 144 7.28 7.98 6.54
N ASP A 145 7.93 9.13 6.39
CA ASP A 145 9.12 9.28 5.56
C ASP A 145 10.19 8.26 5.97
N GLY A 146 10.76 7.56 4.98
CA GLY A 146 11.69 6.45 5.19
C GLY A 146 11.06 5.05 5.33
N LEU A 147 9.74 4.93 5.47
CA LEU A 147 9.04 3.62 5.38
C LEU A 147 8.24 3.44 4.07
N SER A 148 7.90 4.55 3.40
CA SER A 148 7.25 4.55 2.10
C SER A 148 8.21 4.08 0.99
N SER A 149 7.80 3.06 0.24
CA SER A 149 8.59 2.57 -0.91
C SER A 149 8.28 3.28 -2.23
N VAL A 150 7.26 4.15 -2.26
CA VAL A 150 6.80 4.85 -3.48
C VAL A 150 6.44 6.32 -3.16
N PRO A 151 7.44 7.15 -2.82
CA PRO A 151 7.21 8.53 -2.36
C PRO A 151 6.57 9.45 -3.43
N GLY A 152 6.60 9.07 -4.71
CA GLY A 152 6.02 9.84 -5.83
C GLY A 152 4.55 9.59 -6.11
N VAL A 153 3.85 8.76 -5.32
CA VAL A 153 2.42 8.50 -5.46
C VAL A 153 1.75 8.62 -4.09
N TRP A 154 0.71 9.44 -3.99
CA TRP A 154 -0.02 9.59 -2.74
C TRP A 154 -0.84 8.32 -2.45
N HIS A 155 -0.73 7.80 -1.23
CA HIS A 155 -1.51 6.65 -0.80
C HIS A 155 -1.64 6.55 0.72
N VAL A 156 -2.69 5.85 1.16
CA VAL A 156 -2.83 5.35 2.53
C VAL A 156 -2.99 3.84 2.54
N HIS A 157 -2.50 3.21 3.60
CA HIS A 157 -2.77 1.80 3.89
C HIS A 157 -4.08 1.70 4.65
N VAL A 158 -4.91 0.73 4.30
CA VAL A 158 -6.20 0.46 4.96
C VAL A 158 -6.19 -0.98 5.44
N ILE A 159 -6.28 -1.17 6.75
CA ILE A 159 -6.43 -2.48 7.38
C ILE A 159 -7.89 -2.62 7.79
N SER A 160 -8.55 -3.72 7.39
CA SER A 160 -9.97 -3.90 7.65
C SER A 160 -10.32 -5.35 8.01
N ARG A 161 -11.34 -5.54 8.84
CA ARG A 161 -11.96 -6.85 9.08
C ARG A 161 -13.47 -6.76 9.05
N ARG A 162 -14.15 -7.85 8.69
CA ARG A 162 -15.62 -7.90 8.81
C ARG A 162 -15.99 -7.82 10.27
N LEU A 163 -16.97 -6.97 10.59
CA LEU A 163 -17.67 -7.11 11.85
C LEU A 163 -18.43 -8.42 11.76
N SER A 164 -18.08 -9.40 12.60
CA SER A 164 -18.93 -10.56 12.80
C SER A 164 -20.30 -10.03 13.20
N LYS A 165 -21.36 -10.35 12.44
CA LYS A 165 -22.71 -10.10 12.93
C LYS A 165 -22.80 -10.77 14.30
N PRO A 166 -23.24 -10.08 15.37
CA PRO A 166 -23.62 -10.79 16.56
C PRO A 166 -24.65 -11.86 16.15
N LEU A 167 -24.41 -13.10 16.60
CA LEU A 167 -25.34 -14.22 16.42
C LEU A 167 -26.72 -13.85 16.98
#